data_AF-A0A3D5W3T6-F1
#
_entry.id   AF-A0A3D5W3T6-F1
#
_cell.length_a   1.000
_cell.length_b   1.000
_cell.length_c   1.000
_cell.angle_alpha   90.00
_cell.angle_beta   90.00
_cell.angle_gamma   90.00
#
_symmetry.space_group_name_H-M   'P 1'
#
loop_
_entity.id
_entity.type
_entity.pdbx_description
1 polymer ?
#
loop_
_entity_poly.entity_id
_entity_poly.type
_entity_poly.pdbx_seq_one_letter_code
_entity_poly.pdbx_strand_id
1 'polypeptide(L)' 'MASIVKINAGKIIEIFGGVTAVCKKFTPYKDISRSGIEKWRERHSIPGDALLIFLLLAKKESIKLDLTTFVERK' A
#
# COMPACT_ATOMS: atom_id res chain seq x y z
N MET A 1 5.98 -25.16 6.22
CA MET A 1 6.56 -24.06 5.42
C MET A 1 5.55 -22.92 5.41
N ALA A 2 5.85 -21.79 6.07
CA ALA A 2 4.98 -20.62 6.01
C ALA A 2 5.18 -19.95 4.65
N SER A 3 4.19 -20.03 3.76
CA SER A 3 4.16 -19.25 2.53
C SER A 3 4.21 -17.77 2.92
N ILE A 4 5.29 -17.08 2.56
CA ILE A 4 5.40 -15.63 2.80
C ILE A 4 4.41 -14.96 1.86
N VAL A 5 3.22 -14.67 2.38
CA VAL A 5 2.22 -13.86 1.69
C VAL A 5 2.82 -12.47 1.47
N LYS A 6 3.16 -12.14 0.23
CA LYS A 6 3.60 -10.80 -0.14
C LYS A 6 2.40 -10.03 -0.67
N ILE A 7 2.21 -8.83 -0.13
CA ILE A 7 1.20 -7.89 -0.61
C ILE A 7 1.82 -7.09 -1.74
N ASN A 8 1.26 -7.20 -2.95
CA ASN A 8 1.71 -6.42 -4.09
C ASN A 8 1.43 -4.93 -3.87
N ALA A 9 2.42 -4.24 -3.31
CA ALA A 9 2.38 -2.82 -3.00
C ALA A 9 2.11 -1.96 -4.24
N GLY A 10 2.62 -2.37 -5.40
CA GLY A 10 2.43 -1.65 -6.65
C GLY A 10 0.95 -1.52 -7.00
N LYS A 11 0.20 -2.64 -6.98
CA LYS A 11 -1.24 -2.62 -7.26
C LYS A 11 -2.02 -1.72 -6.29
N ILE A 12 -1.68 -1.75 -5.00
CA ILE A 12 -2.31 -0.87 -4.00
C ILE A 12 -2.00 0.59 -4.35
N ILE A 13 -0.74 0.93 -4.58
CA ILE A 13 -0.33 2.30 -4.89
C ILE A 13 -1.02 2.81 -6.15
N GLU A 14 -1.19 1.99 -7.19
CA GLU A 14 -1.92 2.36 -8.42
C GLU A 14 -3.39 2.66 -8.13
N ILE A 15 -4.09 1.86 -7.30
CA ILE A 15 -5.48 2.11 -6.91
C ILE A 15 -5.65 3.47 -6.24
N PHE A 16 -4.66 3.91 -5.47
CA PHE A 16 -4.67 5.21 -4.79
C PHE A 16 -4.18 6.37 -5.67
N GLY A 17 -3.96 6.14 -6.97
CA GLY A 17 -3.57 7.18 -7.94
C GLY A 17 -2.06 7.33 -8.14
N GLY A 18 -1.29 6.30 -7.80
CA GLY A 18 0.16 6.26 -7.96
C GLY A 18 0.93 6.92 -6.81
N VAL A 19 2.26 6.87 -6.91
CA VAL A 19 3.20 7.26 -5.83
C VAL A 19 2.94 8.69 -5.31
N THR A 20 2.76 9.66 -6.22
CA THR A 20 2.55 11.06 -5.85
C THR A 20 1.23 11.26 -5.08
N ALA A 21 0.16 10.59 -5.52
CA ALA A 21 -1.13 10.68 -4.85
C ALA A 21 -1.10 10.02 -3.47
N VAL A 22 -0.48 8.84 -3.37
CA VAL A 22 -0.25 8.15 -2.09
C VAL A 22 0.54 9.05 -1.14
N CYS A 23 1.61 9.68 -1.60
CA CYS A 23 2.43 10.57 -0.77
C CYS A 23 1.58 11.67 -0.14
N LYS A 24 0.77 12.37 -0.94
CA LYS A 24 -0.13 13.44 -0.46
C LYS A 24 -1.19 12.91 0.52
N LYS A 25 -1.74 11.73 0.27
CA LYS A 25 -2.77 11.10 1.12
C LYS A 25 -2.20 10.55 2.43
N PHE A 26 -0.92 10.17 2.44
CA PHE A 26 -0.21 9.62 3.60
C PHE A 26 0.30 10.71 4.55
N THR A 27 0.68 11.88 4.02
CA THR A 27 1.20 13.01 4.83
C THR A 27 0.42 13.30 6.12
N PRO A 28 -0.92 13.24 6.16
CA PRO A 28 -1.68 13.49 7.39
C PRO A 28 -1.52 12.40 8.49
N TYR A 29 -1.08 11.19 8.13
CA TYR A 29 -1.02 10.04 9.04
C TYR A 29 0.42 9.66 9.40
N LYS A 30 1.34 9.85 8.48
CA LYS A 30 2.75 9.50 8.65
C LYS A 30 3.59 10.34 7.72
N ASP A 31 4.66 10.93 8.26
CA ASP A 31 5.66 11.56 7.43
C ASP A 31 6.39 10.47 6.63
N ILE A 32 6.18 10.48 5.32
CA ILE A 32 6.82 9.56 4.41
C ILE A 32 7.19 10.27 3.12
N SER A 33 8.43 10.07 2.70
CA SER A 33 8.91 10.58 1.43
C SER A 33 8.34 9.78 0.26
N ARG A 34 8.25 10.45 -0.90
CA ARG A 34 7.98 9.80 -2.18
C ARG A 34 8.91 8.60 -2.44
N SER A 35 10.19 8.74 -2.11
CA SER A 35 11.19 7.68 -2.26
C SER A 35 10.92 6.46 -1.36
N GLY A 36 10.29 6.67 -0.20
CA GLY A 36 9.84 5.58 0.66
C GLY A 36 8.73 4.75 0.00
N ILE A 37 7.77 5.43 -0.64
CA ILE A 37 6.66 4.78 -1.36
C ILE A 37 7.16 4.08 -2.63
N GLU A 38 8.12 4.67 -3.36
CA GLU A 38 8.76 4.01 -4.51
C GLU A 38 9.46 2.71 -4.10
N LYS A 39 10.18 2.69 -2.98
CA LYS A 39 10.78 1.46 -2.43
C LYS A 39 9.72 0.39 -2.12
N TRP A 40 8.53 0.77 -1.66
CA TRP A 40 7.46 -0.21 -1.43
C TRP A 40 6.98 -0.83 -2.74
N ARG A 41 6.76 0.02 -3.76
CA ARG A 41 6.36 -0.40 -5.11
C ARG A 41 7.35 -1.37 -5.71
N GLU A 42 8.64 -1.04 -5.69
CA GLU A 42 9.73 -1.87 -6.26
C GLU A 42 9.88 -3.20 -5.52
N ARG A 43 9.75 -3.19 -4.19
CA ARG A 43 9.92 -4.40 -3.38
C ARG A 43 8.67 -5.27 -3.32
N HIS A 44 7.55 -4.82 -3.88
CA HIS A 44 6.22 -5.41 -3.72
C HIS A 44 5.96 -5.78 -2.24
N SER A 45 6.21 -4.81 -1.35
CA SER A 45 6.10 -4.99 0.09
C SER A 45 5.74 -3.67 0.77
N ILE A 46 4.74 -3.71 1.65
CA ILE A 46 4.31 -2.56 2.45
C ILE A 46 4.59 -2.86 3.93
N PRO A 47 5.18 -1.93 4.69
CA PRO A 47 5.25 -2.01 6.15
C PRO A 47 3.86 -2.20 6.78
N GLY A 48 3.76 -2.97 7.86
CA GLY A 48 2.46 -3.30 8.47
C GLY A 48 1.66 -2.07 8.92
N ASP A 49 2.33 -1.04 9.45
CA ASP A 49 1.72 0.23 9.84
C ASP A 49 1.20 1.03 8.63
N ALA A 50 1.95 1.05 7.54
CA ALA A 50 1.52 1.67 6.29
C ALA A 50 0.32 0.94 5.66
N LEU A 51 0.23 -0.39 5.81
CA LEU A 51 -0.94 -1.15 5.37
C LEU A 51 -2.21 -0.73 6.12
N LEU A 52 -2.12 -0.48 7.43
CA LEU A 52 -3.25 0.02 8.22
C LEU A 52 -3.72 1.39 7.70
N ILE A 53 -2.79 2.28 7.34
CA ILE A 53 -3.11 3.58 6.75
C ILE A 53 -3.83 3.40 5.40
N PHE A 54 -3.39 2.48 4.55
CA PHE A 54 -4.09 2.16 3.30
C PHE A 54 -5.51 1.64 3.54
N LEU A 55 -5.72 0.79 4.55
CA LEU A 55 -7.07 0.30 4.90
C LEU A 55 -7.98 1.43 5.41
N LEU A 56 -7.43 2.35 6.21
CA LEU A 56 -8.15 3.54 6.67
C LEU A 56 -8.53 4.46 5.50
N LEU A 57 -7.59 4.71 4.59
CA LEU A 57 -7.83 5.50 3.37
C LEU A 57 -8.86 4.82 2.46
N ALA A 58 -8.77 3.50 2.27
CA ALA A 58 -9.74 2.74 1.49
C ALA A 58 -11.16 2.91 2.05
N LYS A 59 -11.31 2.79 3.37
CA LYS A 59 -12.60 3.00 4.05
C LYS A 59 -13.10 4.43 3.89
N LYS A 60 -12.23 5.43 4.03
CA LYS A 60 -12.58 6.85 3.89
C LYS A 60 -13.04 7.20 2.47
N GLU A 61 -12.39 6.63 1.47
CA GLU A 61 -12.67 6.89 0.04
C GLU A 61 -13.69 5.92 -0.56
N SER A 62 -14.30 5.04 0.25
CA SER A 62 -15.22 3.97 -0.20
C SER A 62 -14.61 3.07 -1.30
N ILE A 63 -13.30 2.88 -1.27
CA ILE A 63 -12.57 1.98 -2.16
C ILE A 63 -12.66 0.57 -1.57
N LYS A 64 -13.17 -0.39 -2.35
CA LYS A 64 -13.14 -1.81 -1.98
C LYS A 64 -11.72 -2.34 -2.15
N LEU A 65 -10.99 -2.45 -1.04
CA LEU A 65 -9.65 -2.99 -1.01
C LEU A 65 -9.69 -4.42 -0.46
N ASP A 66 -9.76 -5.40 -1.37
CA ASP A 66 -9.69 -6.81 -0.99
C ASP A 66 -8.22 -7.27 -0.94
N LEU A 67 -7.70 -7.46 0.28
CA LEU A 67 -6.33 -7.88 0.51
C LEU A 67 -5.98 -9.19 -0.20
N THR A 68 -6.94 -10.09 -0.40
CA THR A 68 -6.72 -11.37 -1.08
C THR A 68 -6.35 -11.21 -2.56
N THR A 69 -6.78 -10.10 -3.19
CA THR A 69 -6.46 -9.77 -4.59
C THR A 69 -5.01 -9.32 -4.77
N PHE A 70 -4.35 -8.92 -3.67
CA PHE A 70 -2.96 -8.45 -3.66
C PHE A 70 -1.99 -9.49 -3.11
N VAL A 71 -2.47 -10.65 -2.65
CA VAL A 71 -1.61 -11.74 -2.20
C VAL A 71 -1.02 -12.44 -3.40
N GLU A 72 0.29 -12.31 -3.57
CA GLU A 72 1.05 -13.17 -4.47
C GLU A 72 1.57 -14.36 -3.67
N ARG A 73 1.18 -15.58 -4.08
CA ARG A 73 1.84 -16.81 -3.60
C ARG A 73 3.22 -16.86 -4.23
N LYS A 74 4.26 -16.80 -3.39
CA LYS A 74 5.61 -17.21 -3.76
C LYS A 74 5.89 -18.61 -3.21
#